data_AF-A0A973DX89-F1
#
_entry.id   AF-A0A973DX89-F1
#
_cell.length_a   1.000
_cell.length_b   1.000
_cell.length_c   1.000
_cell.angle_alpha   90.00
_cell.angle_beta   90.00
_cell.angle_gamma   90.00
#
_symmetry.space_group_name_H-M   'P 1'
#
loop_
_entity.id
_entity.type
_entity.pdbx_description
1 polymer ?
#
loop_
_entity_poly.entity_id
_entity_poly.type
_entity_poly.pdbx_seq_one_letter_code
_entity_poly.pdbx_strand_id
1 'polypeptide(L)' 'MKKVAIVMVLGLAACGADGEPVTPVARADISLSESGLHTATQVGVRKGGLSVSLGF' A
#
# COMPACT_ATOMS: atom_id res chain seq x y z
N MET A 1 -37.97 8.09 10.58
CA MET A 1 -36.83 9.00 10.31
C MET A 1 -35.56 8.63 11.09
N LYS A 2 -35.59 8.56 12.45
CA LYS A 2 -34.40 8.19 13.26
C LYS A 2 -33.70 6.87 12.90
N LYS A 3 -34.47 5.84 12.51
CA LYS A 3 -33.91 4.50 12.17
C LYS A 3 -33.05 4.51 10.89
N VAL A 4 -33.35 5.40 9.94
CA VAL A 4 -32.60 5.53 8.68
C VAL A 4 -31.22 6.13 8.93
N ALA A 5 -31.12 7.08 9.86
CA ALA A 5 -29.86 7.71 10.23
C ALA A 5 -28.86 6.71 10.84
N ILE A 6 -29.33 5.76 11.66
CA ILE A 6 -28.47 4.73 12.27
C ILE A 6 -27.89 3.78 11.22
N VAL A 7 -28.71 3.35 10.25
CA VAL A 7 -28.27 2.46 9.17
C VAL A 7 -27.24 3.14 8.26
N MET A 8 -27.40 4.43 7.99
CA MET A 8 -26.44 5.25 7.23
C MET A 8 -25.06 5.29 7.91
N VAL A 9 -25.01 5.57 9.21
CA VAL A 9 -23.74 5.68 9.96
C VAL A 9 -22.99 4.34 10.01
N LEU A 10 -23.72 3.22 10.16
CA LEU A 10 -23.13 1.88 10.15
C LEU A 10 -22.59 1.49 8.76
N GLY A 11 -23.26 1.92 7.67
CA GLY A 11 -22.79 1.71 6.31
C GLY A 11 -21.49 2.44 5.98
N LEU A 12 -21.29 3.65 6.53
CA LEU A 12 -20.02 4.39 6.36
C LEU A 12 -18.86 3.71 7.09
N ALA A 13 -19.11 3.13 8.27
CA ALA A 13 -18.10 2.36 8.97
C ALA A 13 -17.71 1.09 8.19
N ALA A 14 -18.67 0.45 7.50
CA ALA A 14 -18.40 -0.74 6.68
C ALA A 14 -17.50 -0.45 5.47
N CYS A 15 -17.54 0.75 4.88
CA CYS A 15 -16.62 1.15 3.81
C CYS A 15 -15.16 1.30 4.29
N GLY A 16 -14.92 1.35 5.61
CA GLY A 16 -13.59 1.40 6.21
C GLY A 16 -13.28 0.26 7.19
N ALA A 17 -14.22 -0.65 7.44
CA ALA A 17 -14.09 -1.72 8.43
C ALA A 17 -13.12 -2.82 7.99
N ASP A 18 -12.95 -3.00 6.68
CA ASP A 18 -11.91 -3.86 6.11
C ASP A 18 -10.53 -3.17 6.11
N GLY A 19 -10.50 -1.84 6.34
CA GLY A 19 -9.31 -1.00 6.27
C GLY A 19 -8.75 -0.91 4.85
N GLU A 20 -7.96 0.15 4.58
CA GLU A 20 -7.28 0.22 3.28
C GLU A 20 -6.28 -0.95 3.17
N PRO A 21 -6.32 -1.74 2.07
CA PRO A 21 -5.46 -2.90 1.91
C PRO A 21 -3.98 -2.53 2.05
N VAL A 22 -3.24 -3.28 2.88
CA VAL A 22 -1.78 -3.19 2.91
C VAL A 22 -1.26 -3.84 1.64
N THR A 23 -0.74 -3.03 0.73
CA THR A 23 -0.19 -3.46 -0.54
C THR A 23 1.31 -3.70 -0.39
N PRO A 24 1.80 -4.94 -0.47
CA PRO A 24 3.23 -5.22 -0.50
C PRO A 24 3.83 -4.73 -1.82
N VAL A 25 5.07 -4.26 -1.75
CA VAL A 25 5.86 -3.84 -2.91
C VAL A 25 7.20 -4.55 -2.85
N ALA A 26 7.55 -5.24 -3.92
CA ALA A 26 8.88 -5.82 -4.11
C ALA A 26 9.37 -5.41 -5.50
N ARG A 27 10.58 -4.87 -5.57
CA ARG A 27 11.24 -4.46 -6.81
C ARG A 27 12.67 -5.01 -6.81
N ALA A 28 13.07 -5.53 -7.95
CA ALA A 28 14.44 -5.92 -8.23
C ALA A 28 14.83 -5.28 -9.56
N ASP A 29 15.89 -4.50 -9.55
CA ASP A 29 16.42 -3.81 -10.72
C ASP A 29 17.80 -4.40 -11.04
N ILE A 30 18.01 -4.75 -12.30
CA ILE A 30 19.29 -5.19 -12.83
C ILE A 30 19.64 -4.23 -13.95
N SER A 31 20.77 -3.54 -13.81
CA SER A 31 21.24 -2.57 -14.79
C SER A 31 22.65 -2.93 -15.26
N LEU A 32 22.84 -2.86 -16.57
CA LEU A 32 24.12 -3.07 -17.22
C LEU A 32 24.58 -1.73 -17.81
N SER A 33 25.81 -1.35 -17.49
CA SER A 33 26.44 -0.11 -17.94
C SER A 33 27.87 -0.39 -18.39
N GLU A 34 28.52 0.58 -19.04
CA GLU A 34 29.95 0.46 -19.37
C GLU A 34 30.82 0.28 -18.10
N SER A 35 30.39 0.80 -16.96
CA SER A 35 31.03 0.60 -15.64
C SER A 35 30.77 -0.76 -14.99
N GLY A 36 29.91 -1.60 -15.59
CA GLY A 36 29.62 -2.95 -15.10
C GLY A 36 28.13 -3.20 -14.79
N LEU A 37 27.89 -4.30 -14.05
CA LEU A 37 26.58 -4.78 -13.65
C LEU A 37 26.24 -4.27 -12.24
N HIS A 38 25.07 -3.65 -12.10
CA HIS A 38 24.54 -3.20 -10.81
C HIS A 38 23.18 -3.86 -10.57
N THR A 39 23.00 -4.37 -9.36
CA THR A 39 21.75 -4.95 -8.88
C THR A 39 21.25 -4.12 -7.71
N ALA A 40 19.97 -3.77 -7.71
CA ALA A 40 19.32 -3.11 -6.59
C ALA A 40 18.03 -3.86 -6.25
N THR A 41 17.71 -3.94 -4.97
CA THR A 41 16.47 -4.54 -4.49
C THR A 41 15.77 -3.60 -3.54
N GLN A 42 14.44 -3.57 -3.61
CA GLN A 42 13.60 -2.77 -2.72
C GLN A 42 12.40 -3.59 -2.27
N VAL A 43 12.14 -3.56 -0.98
CA VAL A 43 10.93 -4.13 -0.37
C VAL A 43 10.21 -3.05 0.41
N GLY A 44 8.89 -3.08 0.41
CA GLY A 44 8.10 -2.07 1.10
C GLY A 44 6.64 -2.46 1.24
N VAL A 45 5.92 -1.62 1.97
CA VAL A 45 4.49 -1.74 2.18
C VAL A 45 3.84 -0.38 1.98
N ARG A 46 2.65 -0.40 1.37
CA ARG A 46 1.82 0.78 1.17
C ARG A 46 0.46 0.57 1.81
N LYS A 47 -0.03 1.56 2.54
CA LYS A 47 -1.39 1.58 3.11
C LYS A 47 -1.98 2.97 2.88
N GLY A 48 -2.87 3.08 1.89
CA GLY A 48 -3.45 4.37 1.48
C GLY A 48 -2.37 5.36 1.05
N GLY A 49 -2.32 6.52 1.71
CA GLY A 49 -1.31 7.56 1.47
C GLY A 49 0.05 7.34 2.14
N LEU A 50 0.20 6.31 2.98
CA LEU A 50 1.45 6.00 3.68
C LEU A 50 2.24 4.92 2.95
N SER A 51 3.54 5.12 2.78
CA SER A 51 4.47 4.17 2.17
C SER A 51 5.75 4.07 3.00
N VAL A 52 6.21 2.83 3.25
CA VAL A 52 7.50 2.55 3.90
C VAL A 52 8.26 1.56 3.03
N SER A 53 9.52 1.85 2.71
CA SER A 53 10.38 0.98 1.91
C SER A 53 11.81 0.92 2.45
N LEU A 54 12.46 -0.21 2.19
CA LEU A 54 13.85 -0.53 2.50
C LEU A 54 14.52 -0.99 1.20
N GLY A 55 15.73 -0.55 0.92
CA GLY A 55 16.47 -0.92 -0.29
C GLY A 55 17.93 -1.27 -0.02
N PHE A 56 18.47 -2.16 -0.85
CA PHE A 56 19.85 -2.66 -0.83
C PHE A 56 20.42 -2.69 -2.24
#